data_AF-A0A0R2XY68-F1
#
_entry.id   AF-A0A0R2XY68-F1
#
_cell.length_a   1.000
_cell.length_b   1.000
_cell.length_c   1.000
_cell.angle_alpha   90.00
_cell.angle_beta   90.00
_cell.angle_gamma   90.00
#
_symmetry.space_group_name_H-M   'P 1'
#
loop_
_entity.id
_entity.type
_entity.pdbx_description
1 polymer ?
#
loop_
_entity_poly.entity_id
_entity_poly.type
_entity_poly.pdbx_seq_one_letter_code
_entity_poly.pdbx_strand_id
1 'polypeptide(L)'
;MEFELNEVFFWKKNIIPSLKNKPQITFTNDTHSIIGKLIQDKDDGCAALKLGDSIILIELDEPIKEECDFVELKVNSIHLYPTNV
;
A
#
# COMPACT_ATOMS: atom_id res chain seq x y z
N MET A 1 11.40 -8.74 -7.66
CA MET A 1 11.37 -7.28 -7.84
C MET A 1 11.03 -6.71 -6.48
N GLU A 2 11.72 -5.65 -6.07
CA GLU A 2 11.52 -4.97 -4.80
C GLU A 2 10.82 -3.63 -5.04
N PHE A 3 9.90 -3.29 -4.14
CA PHE A 3 9.11 -2.07 -4.17
C PHE A 3 9.56 -1.17 -3.02
N GLU A 4 9.98 0.05 -3.34
CA GLU A 4 10.31 1.06 -2.34
C GLU A 4 9.34 2.24 -2.46
N LEU A 5 8.71 2.57 -1.33
CA LEU A 5 7.78 3.69 -1.16
C LEU A 5 8.38 4.65 -0.14
N ASN A 6 8.82 5.82 -0.59
CA ASN A 6 9.49 6.81 0.26
C ASN A 6 8.50 7.85 0.81
N GLU A 7 7.46 7.38 1.50
CA GLU A 7 6.46 8.24 2.13
C GLU A 7 5.79 7.59 3.35
N VAL A 8 5.37 8.43 4.31
CA VAL A 8 4.55 8.00 5.45
C VAL A 8 3.09 8.00 5.03
N PHE A 9 2.36 6.95 5.42
CA PHE A 9 0.97 6.80 5.07
C PHE A 9 0.01 7.15 6.21
N PHE A 10 -1.09 7.78 5.83
CA PHE A 10 -2.12 8.33 6.69
C PHE A 10 -3.48 7.81 6.23
N TRP A 11 -4.21 7.20 7.16
CA TRP A 11 -5.57 6.73 6.92
C TRP A 11 -6.49 7.88 6.48
N LYS A 12 -7.39 7.61 5.53
CA LYS A 12 -8.33 8.58 4.90
C LYS A 12 -7.68 9.75 4.15
N LYS A 13 -6.36 9.76 3.97
CA LYS A 13 -5.64 10.78 3.20
C LYS A 13 -4.97 10.18 1.97
N ASN A 14 -3.92 9.37 2.17
CA ASN A 14 -3.22 8.62 1.12
C ASN A 14 -3.38 7.10 1.27
N ILE A 15 -4.08 6.63 2.30
CA ILE A 15 -4.71 5.30 2.32
C ILE A 15 -6.22 5.46 2.42
N ILE A 16 -6.97 4.81 1.55
CA ILE A 16 -8.44 4.74 1.64
C ILE A 16 -8.92 3.30 1.47
N PRO A 17 -10.08 2.92 2.01
CA PRO A 17 -10.72 1.65 1.67
C PRO A 17 -10.91 1.55 0.16
N SER A 18 -10.53 0.42 -0.43
CA SER A 18 -10.77 0.18 -1.84
C SER A 18 -12.16 -0.40 -2.07
N LEU A 19 -12.86 0.10 -3.09
CA LEU A 19 -14.06 -0.55 -3.62
C LEU A 19 -13.72 -1.76 -4.51
N LYS A 20 -12.45 -1.89 -4.91
CA LYS A 20 -11.96 -3.04 -5.67
C LYS A 20 -11.39 -4.08 -4.71
N ASN A 21 -11.62 -5.34 -5.04
CA ASN A 21 -11.16 -6.49 -4.26
C ASN A 21 -10.07 -7.29 -4.99
N LYS A 22 -9.30 -6.62 -5.85
CA LYS A 22 -8.23 -7.24 -6.64
C LYS A 22 -6.96 -6.40 -6.58
N PRO A 23 -5.78 -7.02 -6.39
CA PRO A 23 -4.50 -6.36 -6.51
C PRO A 23 -4.36 -5.64 -7.86
N GLN A 24 -3.97 -4.36 -7.83
CA GLN A 24 -3.78 -3.55 -9.03
C GLN A 24 -2.75 -2.45 -8.75
N ILE A 25 -1.87 -2.17 -9.71
CA ILE A 25 -1.10 -0.92 -9.73
C ILE A 25 -1.58 -0.08 -10.91
N THR A 26 -1.80 1.21 -10.66
CA THR A 26 -2.17 2.19 -11.68
C THR A 26 -1.13 3.29 -11.69
N PHE A 27 -0.51 3.50 -12.86
CA PHE A 27 0.37 4.63 -13.12
C PHE A 27 -0.23 5.44 -14.26
N THR A 28 -0.70 6.64 -13.95
CA THR A 28 -1.05 7.66 -14.94
C THR A 28 -0.25 8.93 -14.66
N ASN A 29 -0.23 9.87 -15.61
CA ASN A 29 0.46 11.15 -15.44
C ASN A 29 0.02 11.90 -14.17
N ASP A 30 -1.23 11.71 -13.75
CA ASP A 30 -1.85 12.46 -12.65
C ASP A 30 -2.08 11.60 -11.40
N THR A 31 -1.94 10.27 -11.47
CA THR A 31 -2.32 9.39 -10.37
C THR A 31 -1.47 8.13 -10.34
N HIS A 32 -0.77 7.93 -9.22
CA HIS A 32 -0.06 6.70 -8.92
C HIS A 32 -0.79 6.05 -7.75
N SER A 33 -1.41 4.88 -7.98
CA SER A 33 -2.12 4.18 -6.93
C SER A 33 -1.88 2.68 -6.94
N ILE A 34 -1.87 2.10 -5.73
CA ILE A 34 -1.70 0.67 -5.50
C ILE A 34 -2.89 0.18 -4.70
N ILE A 35 -3.60 -0.79 -5.25
CA ILE A 35 -4.67 -1.50 -4.56
C ILE A 35 -4.15 -2.86 -4.14
N GLY A 36 -4.28 -3.19 -2.87
CA GLY A 36 -3.82 -4.46 -2.32
C GLY A 36 -4.54 -4.83 -1.04
N LYS A 37 -4.31 -6.05 -0.56
CA LYS A 37 -4.88 -6.53 0.68
C LYS A 37 -4.07 -5.97 1.86
N LEU A 38 -4.74 -5.32 2.80
CA LEU A 38 -4.12 -4.82 4.01
C LEU A 38 -3.86 -5.97 4.98
N ILE A 39 -2.63 -6.01 5.49
CA ILE A 39 -2.19 -6.90 6.57
C ILE A 39 -1.56 -5.98 7.60
N GLN A 40 -2.17 -5.85 8.78
CA GLN A 40 -1.65 -5.00 9.84
C GLN A 40 -1.82 -5.71 11.17
N ASP A 41 -0.91 -5.42 12.09
CA ASP A 41 -1.17 -5.59 13.50
C ASP A 41 -1.77 -4.28 14.02
N LYS A 42 -2.89 -4.35 14.76
CA LYS A 42 -3.57 -3.14 15.26
C LYS A 42 -2.81 -2.45 16.40
N ASP A 43 -1.78 -3.12 16.92
CA ASP A 43 -0.93 -2.64 18.00
C ASP A 43 0.46 -2.14 17.53
N ASP A 44 0.76 -2.26 16.23
CA ASP A 44 2.04 -1.84 15.65
C ASP A 44 1.82 -0.71 14.61
N GLY A 45 2.74 0.26 14.57
CA GLY A 45 2.72 1.39 13.63
C GLY A 45 3.11 1.01 12.20
N CYS A 46 3.29 -0.28 11.94
CA CYS A 46 3.68 -0.83 10.65
C CYS A 46 2.55 -1.66 10.04
N ALA A 47 2.39 -1.57 8.73
CA ALA A 47 1.51 -2.46 7.99
C ALA A 47 2.20 -3.03 6.75
N ALA A 48 1.60 -4.07 6.20
CA ALA A 48 1.99 -4.70 4.97
C ALA A 48 0.82 -4.67 3.99
N LEU A 49 1.12 -4.35 2.73
CA LEU A 49 0.20 -4.46 1.62
C LEU A 49 0.55 -5.68 0.78
N LYS A 50 -0.37 -6.64 0.69
CA LYS A 50 -0.22 -7.78 -0.21
C LYS A 50 -0.73 -7.45 -1.61
N LEU A 51 0.16 -7.57 -2.59
CA LEU A 51 -0.09 -7.31 -4.00
C LEU A 51 0.24 -8.59 -4.81
N GLY A 52 -0.78 -9.42 -5.04
CA GLY A 52 -0.56 -10.75 -5.65
C GLY A 52 0.27 -11.63 -4.73
N ASP A 53 1.43 -12.08 -5.22
CA ASP A 53 2.41 -12.86 -4.44
C ASP A 53 3.50 -11.99 -3.80
N SER A 54 3.45 -10.67 -4.01
CA SER A 54 4.38 -9.70 -3.42
C SER A 54 3.82 -9.10 -2.13
N ILE A 55 4.72 -8.72 -1.22
CA ILE A 55 4.40 -7.95 -0.02
C ILE A 55 5.16 -6.62 -0.10
N ILE A 56 4.48 -5.53 0.20
CA ILE A 56 5.05 -4.19 0.31
C ILE A 56 4.89 -3.76 1.77
N LEU A 57 5.98 -3.42 2.44
CA LEU A 57 5.92 -2.84 3.79
C LEU A 57 5.59 -1.35 3.67
N ILE A 58 4.69 -0.87 4.53
CA ILE A 58 4.31 0.53 4.60
C ILE A 58 4.38 1.02 6.05
N GLU A 59 4.94 2.20 6.22
CA GLU A 59 4.95 2.91 7.49
C GLU A 59 3.65 3.69 7.63
N LEU A 60 2.95 3.46 8.74
CA LEU A 60 1.74 4.20 9.07
C LEU A 60 2.07 5.26 10.12
N ASP A 61 1.49 6.44 9.96
CA ASP A 61 1.52 7.47 11.02
C ASP A 61 0.75 6.98 12.27
N GLU A 62 -0.36 6.27 12.05
CA GLU A 62 -1.17 5.64 13.09
C GLU A 62 -1.79 4.31 12.59
N PRO A 63 -2.04 3.32 13.45
CA PRO A 63 -2.71 2.07 13.08
C PRO A 63 -4.12 2.30 12.50
N ILE A 64 -4.49 1.52 11.47
CA ILE A 64 -5.82 1.61 10.85
C ILE A 64 -6.81 0.80 11.68
N LYS A 65 -7.64 1.49 12.48
CA LYS A 65 -8.62 0.86 13.39
C LYS A 65 -9.83 0.24 12.67
N GLU A 66 -10.12 0.72 11.46
CA GLU A 66 -11.27 0.28 10.66
C GLU A 66 -11.00 -1.09 10.03
N GLU A 67 -12.00 -1.99 10.10
CA GLU A 67 -11.90 -3.27 9.41
C GLU A 67 -12.07 -3.07 7.91
N CYS A 68 -10.99 -3.30 7.17
CA CYS A 68 -10.98 -3.28 5.73
C CYS A 68 -10.03 -4.36 5.21
N ASP A 69 -10.48 -5.09 4.19
CA ASP A 69 -9.64 -6.11 3.55
C ASP A 69 -8.71 -5.47 2.51
N PHE A 70 -9.25 -4.63 1.62
CA PHE A 70 -8.49 -3.98 0.56
C PHE A 70 -8.42 -2.49 0.76
N VAL A 71 -7.23 -1.94 0.51
CA VAL A 71 -6.98 -0.50 0.55
C VAL A 71 -6.38 -0.03 -0.77
N GLU A 72 -6.61 1.24 -1.08
CA GLU A 72 -5.91 1.96 -2.13
C GLU A 72 -4.91 2.91 -1.48
N LEU A 73 -3.64 2.68 -1.77
CA LEU A 73 -2.56 3.62 -1.50
C LEU A 73 -2.47 4.61 -2.65
N LYS A 74 -2.51 5.91 -2.36
CA LYS A 74 -2.10 6.96 -3.28
C LYS A 74 -0.65 7.26 -2.98
N VAL A 75 0.21 7.11 -3.96
CA VAL A 75 1.65 7.28 -3.78
C VAL A 75 2.15 8.41 -4.67
N ASN A 76 3.24 9.07 -4.28
CA ASN A 76 3.87 10.09 -5.09
C ASN A 76 4.91 9.49 -6.04
N SER A 77 5.61 8.46 -5.58
CA SER A 77 6.65 7.77 -6.34
C SER A 77 6.75 6.31 -5.91
N ILE A 78 6.98 5.43 -6.88
CA ILE A 78 7.29 4.02 -6.63
C ILE A 78 8.64 3.75 -7.29
N HIS A 79 9.62 3.29 -6.50
CA HIS A 79 10.85 2.79 -7.04
C HIS A 79 10.77 1.26 -7.15
N LEU A 80 11.10 0.75 -8.33
CA LEU A 80 11.10 -0.68 -8.63
C LEU A 80 12.54 -1.13 -8.87
N TYR A 81 13.02 -2.02 -8.02
CA TYR A 81 14.35 -2.60 -8.18
C TYR A 81 14.23 -4.03 -8.72
N PRO A 82 14.88 -4.36 -9.85
CA PRO A 82 15.03 -5.74 -10.26
C PRO A 82 15.81 -6.49 -9.18
N THR A 83 15.21 -7.53 -8.61
CA THR A 83 15.95 -8.47 -7.79
C THR A 83 16.57 -9.47 -8.77
N ASN A 84 17.91 -9.53 -8.85
CA ASN A 84 18.59 -10.59 -9.58
C ASN A 84 18.32 -11.90 -8.81
N VAL A 85 17.32 -12.65 -9.26
CA VAL A 85 17.04 -14.04 -8.86
C VAL A 85 17.29 -14.96 -10.04
#